data_AF-A0A022WFX8-F1
#
_entry.id   AF-A0A022WFX8-F1
#
_cell.length_a   1.000
_cell.length_b   1.000
_cell.length_c   1.000
_cell.angle_alpha   90.00
_cell.angle_beta   90.00
_cell.angle_gamma   90.00
#
_symmetry.space_group_name_H-M   'P 1'
#
loop_
_entity.id
_entity.type
_entity.pdbx_description
1 polymer ?
#
loop_
_entity_poly.entity_id
_entity_poly.type
_entity_poly.pdbx_seq_one_letter_code
_entity_poly.pdbx_strand_id
1 'polypeptide(L)'
;MASQSQSKHYASSKGGKIEIGHLSQELKELIDARQKWLISSKDFEQANPLENEAVLNHKEFKELIQKLAHKHMAQILLFRMEEDIPKRIHGKRVLMSYLYPLRVPAQSKVLSTYPETPNSTSEELHAGMFVKYQDEIYIDGALDFLLIRAAEPVKE
;
A
#
# COMPACT_ATOMS: atom_id res chain seq x y z
N MET A 1 -29.00 -31.09 -25.38
CA MET A 1 -27.62 -30.85 -25.83
C MET A 1 -27.29 -29.38 -25.64
N ALA A 2 -26.12 -29.13 -25.07
CA ALA A 2 -25.49 -27.89 -24.60
C ALA A 2 -26.10 -26.53 -24.97
N SER A 3 -26.42 -25.76 -23.94
CA SER A 3 -26.64 -24.31 -23.94
C SER A 3 -25.39 -23.58 -24.42
N GLN A 4 -25.49 -22.85 -25.54
CA GLN A 4 -24.47 -21.91 -25.97
C GLN A 4 -24.47 -20.70 -25.04
N SER A 5 -23.53 -20.68 -24.09
CA SER A 5 -23.19 -19.48 -23.34
C SER A 5 -22.36 -18.58 -24.26
N GLN A 6 -23.01 -17.60 -24.90
CA GLN A 6 -22.32 -16.51 -25.57
C GLN A 6 -21.64 -15.65 -24.51
N SER A 7 -20.32 -15.81 -24.37
CA SER A 7 -19.48 -14.93 -23.58
C SER A 7 -19.52 -13.54 -24.19
N LYS A 8 -20.26 -12.63 -23.55
CA LYS A 8 -20.13 -11.20 -23.80
C LYS A 8 -18.71 -10.79 -23.42
N HIS A 9 -17.87 -10.58 -24.42
CA HIS A 9 -16.62 -9.86 -24.30
C HIS A 9 -16.94 -8.43 -23.88
N TYR A 10 -16.96 -8.17 -22.57
CA TYR A 10 -16.80 -6.81 -22.08
C TYR A 10 -15.35 -6.40 -22.36
N ALA A 11 -15.20 -5.45 -23.28
CA ALA A 11 -14.00 -4.66 -23.41
C ALA A 11 -13.80 -3.87 -22.10
N SER A 12 -13.22 -4.52 -21.09
CA SER A 12 -12.77 -3.84 -19.89
C SER A 12 -11.54 -3.04 -20.25
N SER A 13 -11.70 -1.72 -20.38
CA SER A 13 -10.61 -0.77 -20.28
C SER A 13 -9.78 -1.16 -19.06
N LYS A 14 -8.52 -1.55 -19.25
CA LYS A 14 -7.62 -2.02 -18.20
C LYS A 14 -7.51 -0.96 -17.10
N GLY A 15 -8.36 -1.04 -16.08
CA GLY A 15 -8.17 -0.34 -14.81
C GLY A 15 -6.85 -0.78 -14.21
N GLY A 16 -6.11 0.16 -13.61
CA GLY A 16 -4.83 -0.11 -12.97
C GLY A 16 -4.97 -1.30 -12.03
N LYS A 17 -4.31 -2.41 -12.35
CA LYS A 17 -4.43 -3.63 -11.57
C LYS A 17 -3.78 -3.40 -10.21
N ILE A 18 -4.61 -3.31 -9.18
CA ILE A 18 -4.17 -3.48 -7.79
C ILE A 18 -4.22 -4.98 -7.47
N GLU A 19 -3.18 -5.47 -6.80
CA GLU A 19 -3.12 -6.82 -6.26
C GLU A 19 -3.08 -6.72 -4.74
N ILE A 20 -3.97 -7.46 -4.08
CA ILE A 20 -4.06 -7.52 -2.62
C ILE A 20 -3.47 -8.83 -2.15
N GLY A 21 -2.66 -8.77 -1.10
CA GLY A 21 -2.15 -9.96 -0.43
C GLY A 21 -2.11 -9.79 1.08
N HIS A 22 -1.86 -10.90 1.76
CA HIS A 22 -1.75 -10.96 3.22
C HIS A 22 -0.32 -11.20 3.65
N LEU A 23 0.09 -10.55 4.74
CA LEU A 23 1.37 -10.77 5.37
C LEU A 23 1.35 -12.08 6.18
N SER A 24 2.53 -12.60 6.47
CA SER A 24 2.66 -13.68 7.45
C SER A 24 2.21 -13.19 8.84
N GLN A 25 1.81 -14.14 9.69
CA GLN A 25 1.46 -13.85 11.08
C GLN A 25 2.59 -13.11 11.81
N GLU A 26 3.84 -13.51 11.59
CA GLU A 26 5.03 -12.87 12.16
C GLU A 26 5.13 -11.38 11.78
N LEU A 27 4.94 -11.06 10.50
CA LEU A 27 5.00 -9.66 10.02
C LEU A 27 3.85 -8.83 10.57
N LYS A 28 2.65 -9.42 10.67
CA LYS A 28 1.50 -8.77 11.29
C LYS A 28 1.77 -8.47 12.77
N GLU A 29 2.31 -9.43 13.53
CA GLU A 29 2.68 -9.24 14.93
C GLU A 29 3.75 -8.16 15.10
N LEU A 30 4.70 -8.07 14.16
CA LEU A 30 5.65 -6.97 14.16
C LEU A 30 4.94 -5.62 14.01
N ILE A 31 3.99 -5.47 13.09
CA ILE A 31 3.19 -4.24 12.93
C ILE A 31 2.38 -3.95 14.20
N ASP A 32 1.72 -4.97 14.76
CA ASP A 32 0.87 -4.85 15.95
C ASP A 32 1.70 -4.37 17.17
N ALA A 33 2.93 -4.85 17.33
CA ALA A 33 3.82 -4.42 18.41
C ALA A 33 4.20 -2.93 18.34
N ARG A 34 4.11 -2.29 17.17
CA ARG A 34 4.48 -0.87 16.97
C ARG A 34 3.29 0.09 17.05
N GLN A 35 2.07 -0.40 17.27
CA GLN A 35 0.87 0.46 17.33
C GLN A 35 1.00 1.59 18.36
N LYS A 36 1.52 1.28 19.57
CA LYS A 36 1.71 2.30 20.62
C LYS A 36 2.65 3.42 20.16
N TRP A 37 3.77 3.06 19.56
CA TRP A 37 4.73 4.03 19.03
C TRP A 37 4.12 4.84 17.88
N LEU A 38 3.42 4.19 16.94
CA LEU A 38 2.74 4.86 15.83
C LEU A 38 1.75 5.90 16.34
N ILE A 39 1.01 5.60 17.40
CA ILE A 39 0.06 6.54 18.00
C ILE A 39 0.76 7.72 18.68
N SER A 40 1.85 7.49 19.41
CA SER A 40 2.47 8.53 20.25
C SER A 40 3.56 9.36 19.56
N SER A 41 4.11 8.89 18.44
CA SER A 41 5.29 9.49 17.81
C SER A 41 4.94 10.74 17.02
N LYS A 42 5.57 11.86 17.40
CA LYS A 42 5.56 13.12 16.65
C LYS A 42 6.62 13.14 15.55
N ASP A 43 7.64 12.29 15.64
CA ASP A 43 8.71 12.21 14.64
C ASP A 43 8.13 11.88 13.28
N PHE A 44 7.06 11.08 13.25
CA PHE A 44 6.41 10.69 12.01
C PHE A 44 5.57 11.82 11.39
N GLU A 45 4.90 12.63 12.21
CA GLU A 45 4.11 13.79 11.72
C GLU A 45 4.99 14.84 11.07
N GLN A 46 6.21 15.01 11.56
CA GLN A 46 7.18 15.98 11.05
C GLN A 46 7.98 15.43 9.87
N ALA A 47 7.86 14.14 9.57
CA ALA A 47 8.66 13.50 8.55
C ALA A 47 8.08 13.77 7.17
N ASN A 48 8.80 14.53 6.35
CA ASN A 48 8.57 14.53 4.92
C ASN A 48 8.80 13.10 4.40
N PRO A 49 7.83 12.47 3.70
CA PRO A 49 7.99 11.10 3.22
C PRO A 49 9.26 10.92 2.38
N LEU A 50 9.75 11.97 1.70
CA LEU A 50 10.98 11.95 0.92
C LEU A 50 12.27 12.10 1.75
N GLU A 51 12.19 12.49 3.01
CA GLU A 51 13.34 12.83 3.88
C GLU A 51 13.26 12.14 5.27
N ASN A 52 12.45 11.09 5.41
CA ASN A 52 12.15 10.45 6.69
C ASN A 52 13.18 9.39 7.13
N GLU A 53 14.43 9.48 6.66
CA GLU A 53 15.50 8.52 6.98
C GLU A 53 15.69 8.32 8.49
N ALA A 54 15.57 9.38 9.29
CA ALA A 54 15.67 9.29 10.75
C ALA A 54 14.59 8.37 11.36
N VAL A 55 13.36 8.45 10.84
CA VAL A 55 12.24 7.62 11.28
C VAL A 55 12.40 6.18 10.78
N LEU A 56 12.84 5.99 9.54
CA LEU A 56 13.10 4.68 8.97
C LEU A 56 14.25 3.94 9.67
N ASN A 57 15.26 4.67 10.15
CA ASN A 57 16.38 4.13 10.91
C ASN A 57 16.06 3.92 12.40
N HIS A 58 14.87 4.32 12.86
CA HIS A 58 14.44 4.12 14.23
C HIS A 58 14.38 2.62 14.54
N LYS A 59 14.83 2.23 15.75
CA LYS A 59 14.93 0.82 16.18
C LYS A 59 13.61 0.07 16.01
N GLU A 60 12.49 0.76 16.24
CA GLU A 60 11.14 0.20 16.12
C GLU A 60 10.81 -0.29 14.70
N PHE A 61 11.32 0.36 13.65
CA PHE A 61 11.01 0.03 12.25
C PHE A 61 12.05 -0.85 11.58
N LYS A 62 13.30 -0.79 12.04
CA LYS A 62 14.43 -1.44 11.37
C LYS A 62 14.19 -2.92 11.12
N GLU A 63 13.65 -3.64 12.10
CA GLU A 63 13.34 -5.08 11.96
C GLU A 63 12.21 -5.33 10.95
N LEU A 64 11.11 -4.57 11.04
CA LEU A 64 9.97 -4.69 10.12
C LEU A 64 10.40 -4.43 8.67
N ILE A 65 11.16 -3.36 8.45
CA ILE A 65 11.69 -2.99 7.13
C ILE A 65 12.59 -4.09 6.59
N GLN A 66 13.49 -4.64 7.41
CA GLN A 66 14.39 -5.72 6.98
C GLN A 66 13.62 -6.96 6.52
N LYS A 67 12.53 -7.33 7.20
CA LYS A 67 11.72 -8.50 6.80
C LYS A 67 10.78 -8.22 5.62
N LEU A 68 10.34 -6.97 5.44
CA LEU A 68 9.57 -6.55 4.27
C LEU A 68 10.43 -6.20 3.05
N ALA A 69 11.75 -6.03 3.23
CA ALA A 69 12.65 -5.58 2.20
C ALA A 69 12.67 -6.56 1.02
N HIS A 70 12.46 -6.01 -0.17
CA HIS A 70 12.53 -6.76 -1.42
C HIS A 70 13.98 -6.79 -1.93
N LYS A 71 14.37 -7.88 -2.61
CA LYS A 71 15.74 -8.09 -3.13
C LYS A 71 16.27 -6.91 -3.96
N HIS A 72 15.40 -6.20 -4.68
CA HIS A 72 15.73 -5.05 -5.51
C HIS A 72 15.01 -3.77 -5.05
N MET A 73 15.00 -3.54 -3.74
CA MET A 73 14.41 -2.36 -3.14
C MET A 73 15.17 -1.10 -3.56
N ALA A 74 14.44 -0.12 -4.08
CA ALA A 74 14.99 1.14 -4.57
C ALA A 74 14.54 2.34 -3.72
N GLN A 75 13.42 2.22 -3.00
CA GLN A 75 12.91 3.29 -2.16
C GLN A 75 12.03 2.74 -1.05
N ILE A 76 12.14 3.35 0.14
CA ILE A 76 11.21 3.16 1.25
C ILE A 76 10.73 4.54 1.65
N LEU A 77 9.43 4.69 1.83
CA LEU A 77 8.80 5.92 2.30
C LEU A 77 7.77 5.56 3.36
N LEU A 78 7.48 6.49 4.25
CA LEU A 78 6.54 6.33 5.36
C LEU A 78 5.59 7.51 5.29
N PHE A 79 4.29 7.24 5.32
CA PHE A 79 3.26 8.25 5.12
C PHE A 79 2.21 8.19 6.23
N ARG A 80 1.90 9.34 6.80
CA ARG A 80 0.72 9.55 7.65
C ARG A 80 -0.33 10.33 6.86
N MET A 81 -1.51 9.76 6.73
CA MET A 81 -2.64 10.36 6.05
C MET A 81 -3.79 10.61 7.03
N GLU A 82 -4.44 11.76 6.86
CA GLU A 82 -5.65 12.19 7.57
C GLU A 82 -6.86 12.15 6.60
N GLU A 83 -8.07 12.19 7.16
CA GLU A 83 -9.35 11.83 6.50
C GLU A 83 -9.91 12.83 5.49
N ASP A 84 -9.23 13.94 5.20
CA ASP A 84 -9.90 15.08 4.57
C ASP A 84 -10.34 14.84 3.12
N ILE A 85 -9.54 14.11 2.32
CA ILE A 85 -9.83 13.79 0.91
C ILE A 85 -9.08 12.53 0.43
N PRO A 86 -9.62 11.80 -0.56
CA PRO A 86 -8.91 10.71 -1.23
C PRO A 86 -7.58 11.20 -1.81
N LYS A 87 -6.47 10.62 -1.36
CA LYS A 87 -5.12 11.01 -1.82
C LYS A 87 -4.62 10.07 -2.90
N ARG A 88 -4.15 10.66 -4.00
CA ARG A 88 -3.50 9.94 -5.09
C ARG A 88 -2.08 9.55 -4.67
N ILE A 89 -1.80 8.25 -4.70
CA ILE A 89 -0.46 7.72 -4.48
C ILE A 89 0.08 7.24 -5.83
N HIS A 90 1.04 7.98 -6.36
CA HIS A 90 1.73 7.60 -7.58
C HIS A 90 2.60 6.36 -7.35
N GLY A 91 2.49 5.40 -8.24
CA GLY A 91 3.50 4.39 -8.47
C GLY A 91 4.66 4.98 -9.28
N LYS A 92 5.53 4.11 -9.77
CA LYS A 92 6.70 4.51 -10.55
C LYS A 92 6.85 3.50 -11.66
N ARG A 93 6.56 3.85 -12.90
CA ARG A 93 6.42 2.91 -14.04
C ARG A 93 7.47 1.79 -14.14
N VAL A 94 8.72 2.07 -13.78
CA VAL A 94 9.84 1.10 -13.83
C VAL A 94 10.01 0.25 -12.57
N LEU A 95 9.25 0.53 -11.51
CA LEU A 95 9.26 -0.18 -10.23
C LEU A 95 7.85 -0.67 -9.89
N MET A 96 7.80 -1.74 -9.12
CA MET A 96 6.58 -2.14 -8.45
C MET A 96 6.48 -1.45 -7.09
N SER A 97 5.29 -0.97 -6.74
CA SER A 97 5.01 -0.32 -5.47
C SER A 97 4.23 -1.25 -4.56
N TYR A 98 4.68 -1.36 -3.32
CA TYR A 98 4.06 -2.14 -2.26
C TYR A 98 3.70 -1.21 -1.10
N LEU A 99 2.41 -1.07 -0.84
CA LEU A 99 1.87 -0.34 0.30
C LEU A 99 1.55 -1.34 1.41
N TYR A 100 2.09 -1.09 2.60
CA TYR A 100 1.83 -1.88 3.81
C TYR A 100 1.12 -0.99 4.83
N PRO A 101 -0.18 -1.21 5.08
CA PRO A 101 -0.89 -0.52 6.16
C PRO A 101 -0.23 -0.85 7.50
N LEU A 102 0.14 0.20 8.24
CA LEU A 102 0.74 0.10 9.55
C LEU A 102 -0.28 0.40 10.65
N ARG A 103 -1.03 1.51 10.51
CA ARG A 103 -2.13 1.88 11.41
C ARG A 103 -3.30 2.37 10.56
N VAL A 104 -4.49 1.87 10.87
CA VAL A 104 -5.74 2.23 10.20
C VAL A 104 -6.67 2.79 11.28
N PRO A 105 -6.63 4.11 11.57
CA PRO A 105 -7.38 4.71 12.68
C PRO A 105 -8.91 4.67 12.51
N ALA A 106 -9.35 4.67 11.26
CA ALA A 106 -10.75 4.60 10.85
C ALA A 106 -10.87 3.80 9.56
N GLN A 107 -12.10 3.59 9.07
CA GLN A 107 -12.33 2.84 7.85
C GLN A 107 -11.62 3.52 6.67
N SER A 108 -10.62 2.84 6.11
CA SER A 108 -9.82 3.34 5.00
C SER A 108 -9.82 2.35 3.84
N LYS A 109 -9.82 2.86 2.62
CA LYS A 109 -9.92 2.05 1.40
C LYS A 109 -8.83 2.42 0.42
N VAL A 110 -8.39 1.42 -0.35
CA VAL A 110 -7.62 1.65 -1.56
C VAL A 110 -8.54 1.53 -2.77
N LEU A 111 -8.37 2.43 -3.73
CA LEU A 111 -9.10 2.44 -4.99
C LEU A 111 -8.12 2.43 -6.16
N SER A 112 -8.46 1.71 -7.24
CA SER A 112 -7.66 1.70 -8.47
C SER A 112 -7.81 2.97 -9.31
N THR A 113 -8.88 3.73 -9.09
CA THR A 113 -9.14 5.04 -9.73
C THR A 113 -9.78 5.98 -8.71
N TYR A 114 -9.87 7.27 -9.05
CA TYR A 114 -10.49 8.27 -8.16
C TYR A 114 -11.92 7.85 -7.78
N PRO A 115 -12.39 8.14 -6.55
CA PRO A 115 -13.74 7.77 -6.13
C PRO A 115 -14.82 8.21 -7.11
N GLU A 116 -15.90 7.43 -7.17
CA GLU A 116 -17.05 7.62 -8.08
C GLU A 116 -16.73 7.40 -9.57
N THR A 117 -15.48 7.09 -9.94
CA THR A 117 -15.15 6.69 -11.31
C THR A 117 -15.78 5.33 -11.64
N PRO A 118 -16.51 5.20 -12.76
CA PRO A 118 -17.07 3.92 -13.19
C PRO A 118 -16.00 2.83 -13.30
N ASN A 119 -16.32 1.62 -12.84
CA ASN A 119 -15.41 0.46 -12.82
C ASN A 119 -14.18 0.60 -11.89
N SER A 120 -14.21 1.54 -10.94
CA SER A 120 -13.21 1.57 -9.86
C SER A 120 -13.33 0.30 -9.01
N THR A 121 -12.19 -0.35 -8.75
CA THR A 121 -12.11 -1.44 -7.77
C THR A 121 -11.68 -0.83 -6.44
N SER A 122 -12.40 -1.13 -5.36
CA SER A 122 -12.10 -0.66 -4.02
C SER A 122 -11.93 -1.82 -3.05
N GLU A 123 -10.95 -1.73 -2.16
CA GLU A 123 -10.72 -2.72 -1.10
C GLU A 123 -10.46 -2.02 0.23
N GLU A 124 -10.96 -2.59 1.33
CA GLU A 124 -10.74 -2.05 2.67
C GLU A 124 -9.32 -2.39 3.15
N LEU A 125 -8.69 -1.42 3.81
CA LEU A 125 -7.31 -1.52 4.29
C LEU A 125 -7.28 -1.95 5.75
N HIS A 126 -6.41 -2.90 6.05
CA HIS A 126 -6.22 -3.46 7.38
C HIS A 126 -4.73 -3.72 7.65
N ALA A 127 -4.31 -3.65 8.91
CA ALA A 127 -2.97 -4.10 9.28
C ALA A 127 -2.82 -5.61 9.00
N GLY A 128 -1.66 -6.01 8.47
CA GLY A 128 -1.42 -7.40 8.08
C GLY A 128 -1.75 -7.74 6.62
N MET A 129 -2.10 -6.75 5.80
CA MET A 129 -2.19 -6.91 4.34
C MET A 129 -1.12 -6.09 3.61
N PHE A 130 -1.03 -6.26 2.30
CA PHE A 130 -0.31 -5.35 1.42
C PHE A 130 -1.08 -5.09 0.14
N VAL A 131 -0.84 -3.94 -0.46
CA VAL A 131 -1.34 -3.57 -1.79
C VAL A 131 -0.15 -3.45 -2.73
N LYS A 132 -0.17 -4.21 -3.83
CA LYS A 132 0.81 -4.14 -4.90
C LYS A 132 0.20 -3.43 -6.11
N TYR A 133 0.92 -2.44 -6.64
CA TYR A 133 0.46 -1.63 -7.77
C TYR A 133 1.63 -1.02 -8.54
N GLN A 134 1.43 -0.72 -9.82
CA GLN A 134 2.47 -0.14 -10.69
C GLN A 134 2.17 1.31 -11.10
N ASP A 135 0.91 1.61 -11.42
CA ASP A 135 0.49 2.91 -11.94
C ASP A 135 0.17 3.88 -10.81
N GLU A 136 -1.09 4.00 -10.41
CA GLU A 136 -1.50 4.83 -9.30
C GLU A 136 -2.66 4.19 -8.59
N ILE A 137 -2.80 4.56 -7.34
CA ILE A 137 -3.93 4.20 -6.49
C ILE A 137 -4.40 5.45 -5.78
N TYR A 138 -5.61 5.38 -5.24
CA TYR A 138 -6.18 6.40 -4.38
C TYR A 138 -6.42 5.77 -3.02
N ILE A 139 -6.04 6.47 -1.96
CA ILE A 139 -6.32 6.08 -0.58
C ILE A 139 -7.37 7.03 -0.04
N ASP A 140 -8.51 6.47 0.36
CA ASP A 140 -9.63 7.19 0.96
C ASP A 140 -9.68 6.84 2.45
N GLY A 141 -9.51 7.83 3.31
CA GLY A 141 -9.45 7.68 4.77
C GLY A 141 -8.06 7.80 5.40
N ALA A 142 -8.03 7.88 6.73
CA ALA A 142 -6.81 8.02 7.51
C ALA A 142 -5.97 6.73 7.51
N LEU A 143 -4.68 6.86 7.29
CA LEU A 143 -3.79 5.71 7.14
C LEU A 143 -2.35 6.08 7.44
N ASP A 144 -1.72 5.33 8.33
CA ASP A 144 -0.26 5.27 8.40
C ASP A 144 0.21 4.06 7.60
N PHE A 145 1.10 4.25 6.64
CA PHE A 145 1.60 3.15 5.81
C PHE A 145 3.08 3.28 5.44
N LEU A 146 3.68 2.12 5.19
CA LEU A 146 5.00 2.00 4.59
C LEU A 146 4.82 1.77 3.09
N LEU A 147 5.52 2.56 2.26
CA LEU A 147 5.58 2.38 0.82
C LEU A 147 6.98 1.90 0.44
N ILE A 148 7.08 0.66 -0.03
CA ILE A 148 8.32 0.12 -0.59
C ILE A 148 8.20 0.06 -2.10
N ARG A 149 9.19 0.61 -2.82
CA ARG A 149 9.31 0.46 -4.27
C ARG A 149 10.50 -0.42 -4.59
N ALA A 150 10.26 -1.44 -5.40
CA ALA A 150 11.27 -2.40 -5.81
C ALA A 150 11.23 -2.63 -7.31
N ALA A 151 12.38 -2.88 -7.93
CA ALA A 151 12.39 -3.35 -9.31
C ALA A 151 11.77 -4.77 -9.31
N GLU A 152 10.80 -5.03 -10.19
CA GLU A 152 10.40 -6.41 -10.40
C GLU A 152 11.57 -7.15 -11.06
N PRO A 153 11.88 -8.39 -10.61
CA PRO A 153 12.83 -9.20 -11.33
C PRO A 153 12.33 -9.35 -12.76
N VAL A 154 13.19 -9.02 -13.74
CA VAL A 154 12.95 -9.41 -15.13
C VAL A 154 12.82 -10.93 -15.09
N LYS A 155 11.66 -11.46 -15.47
CA LYS A 155 11.52 -12.91 -15.66
C LYS A 155 12.51 -13.28 -16.76
N GLU A 156 13.58 -13.97 -16.38
CA GLU A 156 14.48 -14.67 -17.32
C GLU A 156 13.71 -15.76 -18.08
#